data_AF-A0A7X7R0S7-F1
#
_entry.id   AF-A0A7X7R0S7-F1
#
_cell.length_a   1.000
_cell.length_b   1.000
_cell.length_c   1.000
_cell.angle_alpha   90.00
_cell.angle_beta   90.00
_cell.angle_gamma   90.00
#
_symmetry.space_group_name_H-M   'P 1'
#
loop_
_entity.id
_entity.type
_entity.pdbx_description
1 polymer ?
#
loop_
_entity_poly.entity_id
_entity_poly.type
_entity_poly.pdbx_seq_one_letter_code
_entity_poly.pdbx_strand_id
1 'polypeptide(L)'
;MKQIILLLGLLFLMSFNTNKINNNASNNQAKNNSDSILNDKQIRFNEFKNKLPIYNPPIKIHCGLDNTESLDNYMGFSDFIPDEMNVAYGYVNTKETYDLIIFGAIGDDIYPYIYSYDCNGNILDSFFLIISPCGGADEYSIPNSYAFIKNVGEITLIDSTSSIKYTNNTYEIVSTMITTVSIKVDDNGKFREIKKEIKEVKSLN
;
A
#
# COMPACT_ATOMS: atom_id res chain seq x y z
N MET A 1 13.91 -46.14 55.20
CA MET A 1 12.81 -45.45 54.48
C MET A 1 11.70 -45.23 55.50
N LYS A 2 11.26 -44.05 55.91
CA LYS A 2 11.26 -42.70 55.33
C LYS A 2 11.42 -41.68 56.47
N GLN A 3 12.66 -41.29 56.80
CA GLN A 3 12.96 -40.14 57.67
C GLN A 3 13.22 -38.87 56.83
N ILE A 4 12.44 -38.68 55.76
CA ILE A 4 12.61 -37.61 54.76
C ILE A 4 11.28 -36.88 54.57
N ILE A 5 10.64 -36.46 55.66
CA ILE A 5 9.42 -35.62 55.59
C ILE A 5 9.49 -34.43 56.57
N LEU A 6 10.63 -34.20 57.23
CA LEU A 6 10.79 -33.11 58.21
C LEU A 6 11.86 -32.07 57.81
N LEU A 7 12.16 -31.97 56.52
CA LEU A 7 13.16 -31.02 55.98
C LEU A 7 12.63 -30.16 54.81
N LEU A 8 11.31 -30.03 54.67
CA LEU A 8 10.67 -29.26 53.59
C LEU A 8 9.74 -28.13 54.08
N GLY A 9 9.68 -27.89 55.39
CA GLY A 9 8.80 -26.88 56.01
C GLY A 9 9.49 -25.62 56.55
N LEU A 10 10.80 -25.46 56.36
CA LEU A 10 11.59 -24.43 57.06
C LEU A 10 12.61 -23.70 56.17
N LEU A 11 12.23 -23.43 54.93
CA LEU A 11 12.98 -22.58 53.98
C LEU A 11 12.09 -21.50 53.34
N PHE A 12 11.02 -21.08 54.02
CA PHE A 12 10.11 -20.02 53.52
C PHE A 12 10.32 -18.65 54.14
N LEU A 13 11.35 -18.47 54.97
CA LEU A 13 11.61 -17.20 55.64
C LEU A 13 13.10 -16.95 55.68
N MET A 14 13.67 -16.43 54.59
CA MET A 14 14.66 -15.35 54.65
C MET A 14 14.95 -14.83 53.22
N SER A 15 14.86 -13.52 53.10
CA SER A 15 15.60 -12.65 52.16
C SER A 15 15.32 -12.75 50.66
N PHE A 16 14.30 -12.00 50.20
CA PHE A 16 14.56 -10.98 49.18
C PHE A 16 14.20 -9.62 49.74
N ASN A 17 15.22 -8.96 50.29
CA ASN A 17 15.25 -7.53 50.48
C ASN A 17 15.50 -6.94 49.07
N THR A 18 14.45 -6.78 48.26
CA THR A 18 14.56 -5.98 47.05
C THR A 18 14.55 -4.53 47.47
N ASN A 19 15.74 -3.92 47.41
CA ASN A 19 15.90 -2.49 47.32
C ASN A 19 14.79 -1.90 46.45
N LYS A 20 14.01 -1.00 47.02
CA LYS A 20 13.26 0.01 46.27
C LYS A 20 14.30 0.89 45.58
N ILE A 21 14.88 0.38 44.49
CA ILE A 21 15.58 1.20 43.53
C ILE A 21 14.49 2.06 42.92
N ASN A 22 14.56 3.35 43.21
CA ASN A 22 13.76 4.37 42.60
C ASN A 22 14.16 4.42 41.10
N ASN A 23 13.61 3.53 40.29
CA ASN A 23 13.81 3.48 38.84
C ASN A 23 12.97 4.59 38.16
N ASN A 24 13.18 5.84 38.56
CA ASN A 24 12.68 7.00 37.83
C ASN A 24 13.73 7.55 36.83
N ALA A 25 14.86 6.86 36.63
CA ALA A 25 15.89 7.27 35.67
C ALA A 25 15.93 6.41 34.41
N SER A 26 15.81 5.07 34.52
CA SER A 26 15.93 4.19 33.33
C SER A 26 14.64 4.05 32.50
N ASN A 27 13.46 4.26 33.08
CA ASN A 27 12.20 4.29 32.30
C ASN A 27 11.98 5.63 31.57
N ASN A 28 12.57 6.72 32.06
CA ASN A 28 12.50 8.01 31.38
C ASN A 28 13.47 8.06 30.19
N GLN A 29 14.64 7.43 30.25
CA GLN A 29 15.54 7.38 29.09
C GLN A 29 15.00 6.50 27.95
N ALA A 30 14.43 5.32 28.24
CA ALA A 30 13.85 4.47 27.18
C ALA A 30 12.61 5.09 26.54
N LYS A 31 11.77 5.76 27.34
CA LYS A 31 10.59 6.48 26.83
C LYS A 31 10.98 7.74 26.05
N ASN A 32 11.92 8.53 26.56
CA ASN A 32 12.40 9.74 25.87
C ASN A 32 13.13 9.42 24.57
N ASN A 33 13.88 8.30 24.48
CA ASN A 33 14.50 7.86 23.23
C ASN A 33 13.46 7.36 22.22
N SER A 34 12.44 6.62 22.68
CA SER A 34 11.35 6.16 21.80
C SER A 34 10.55 7.33 21.23
N ASP A 35 10.22 8.31 22.07
CA ASP A 35 9.47 9.49 21.67
C ASP A 35 10.31 10.40 20.75
N SER A 36 11.63 10.52 20.96
CA SER A 36 12.51 11.28 20.06
C SER A 36 12.71 10.59 18.71
N ILE A 37 12.90 9.26 18.68
CA ILE A 37 13.03 8.49 17.43
C ILE A 37 11.75 8.56 16.61
N LEU A 38 10.58 8.48 17.27
CA LEU A 38 9.29 8.62 16.61
C LEU A 38 9.14 10.00 15.96
N ASN A 39 9.54 11.05 16.68
CA ASN A 39 9.51 12.43 16.19
C ASN A 39 10.46 12.63 15.00
N ASP A 40 11.68 12.07 15.05
CA ASP A 40 12.65 12.15 13.94
C ASP A 40 12.16 11.42 12.69
N LYS A 41 11.55 10.23 12.86
CA LYS A 41 10.98 9.47 11.74
C LYS A 41 9.83 10.23 11.08
N GLN A 42 8.94 10.81 11.88
CA GLN A 42 7.82 11.61 11.40
C GLN A 42 8.31 12.84 10.60
N ILE A 43 9.35 13.55 11.08
CA ILE A 43 9.95 14.67 10.37
C ILE A 43 10.50 14.21 9.01
N ARG A 44 11.29 13.13 8.98
CA ARG A 44 11.84 12.58 7.73
C ARG A 44 10.75 12.13 6.76
N PHE A 45 9.66 11.55 7.26
CA PHE A 45 8.54 11.16 6.41
C PHE A 45 7.84 12.37 5.79
N ASN A 46 7.65 13.44 6.56
CA ASN A 46 7.10 14.69 6.03
C ASN A 46 8.03 15.33 4.98
N GLU A 47 9.35 15.30 5.17
CA GLU A 47 10.31 15.74 4.17
C GLU A 47 10.23 14.90 2.88
N PHE A 48 10.10 13.58 3.01
CA PHE A 48 9.91 12.68 1.88
C PHE A 48 8.64 13.02 1.10
N LYS A 49 7.49 13.13 1.79
CA LYS A 49 6.20 13.50 1.18
C LYS A 49 6.28 14.82 0.43
N ASN A 50 6.94 15.82 1.02
CA ASN A 50 7.06 17.16 0.42
C ASN A 50 7.96 17.20 -0.82
N LYS A 51 8.78 16.17 -1.05
CA LYS A 51 9.60 16.03 -2.27
C LYS A 51 8.86 15.34 -3.40
N LEU A 52 7.84 14.53 -3.09
CA LEU A 52 7.08 13.82 -4.11
C LEU A 52 6.20 14.80 -4.91
N PRO A 53 6.01 14.56 -6.22
CA PRO A 53 4.95 15.23 -6.97
C PRO A 53 3.58 15.04 -6.29
N ILE A 54 2.84 16.12 -6.12
CA ILE A 54 1.52 16.10 -5.48
C ILE A 54 0.45 16.05 -6.57
N TYR A 55 -0.38 15.01 -6.53
CA TYR A 55 -1.53 14.85 -7.41
C TYR A 55 -2.84 15.03 -6.66
N ASN A 56 -3.67 15.92 -7.18
CA ASN A 56 -5.03 16.09 -6.72
C ASN A 56 -5.98 15.20 -7.54
N PRO A 57 -6.87 14.44 -6.89
CA PRO A 57 -7.93 13.73 -7.60
C PRO A 57 -8.80 14.65 -8.48
N PRO A 58 -9.35 14.15 -9.61
CA PRO A 58 -9.31 12.77 -10.04
C PRO A 58 -8.00 12.41 -10.77
N ILE A 59 -7.42 11.26 -10.41
CA ILE A 59 -6.26 10.66 -11.11
C ILE A 59 -6.77 9.52 -11.98
N LYS A 60 -6.29 9.44 -13.22
CA LYS A 60 -6.57 8.36 -14.16
C LYS A 60 -5.25 7.70 -14.57
N ILE A 61 -5.17 6.39 -14.38
CA ILE A 61 -4.04 5.54 -14.77
C ILE A 61 -4.55 4.54 -15.80
N HIS A 62 -3.81 4.31 -16.88
CA HIS A 62 -4.20 3.39 -17.97
C HIS A 62 -3.05 2.43 -18.24
N CYS A 63 -3.27 1.14 -17.99
CA CYS A 63 -2.34 0.03 -18.25
C CYS A 63 -0.98 0.04 -17.51
N GLY A 64 -0.54 1.19 -17.03
CA GLY A 64 0.72 1.40 -16.35
C GLY A 64 0.85 2.85 -15.88
N LEU A 65 1.99 3.20 -15.29
CA LEU A 65 2.31 4.57 -14.89
C LEU A 65 3.10 5.30 -15.98
N ASP A 66 2.59 6.48 -16.32
CA ASP A 66 3.26 7.43 -17.19
C ASP A 66 4.03 8.45 -16.33
N ASN A 67 5.12 9.02 -16.86
CA ASN A 67 5.82 10.18 -16.26
C ASN A 67 6.28 9.97 -14.81
N THR A 68 6.99 8.88 -14.55
CA THR A 68 7.52 8.56 -13.21
C THR A 68 8.91 9.13 -12.95
N GLU A 69 9.25 9.32 -11.68
CA GLU A 69 10.60 9.70 -11.26
C GLU A 69 11.41 8.48 -10.79
N SER A 70 12.72 8.49 -11.09
CA SER A 70 13.64 7.48 -10.55
C SER A 70 13.72 7.58 -9.03
N LEU A 71 13.78 6.43 -8.34
CA LEU A 71 14.01 6.37 -6.90
C LEU A 71 15.38 6.88 -6.47
N ASP A 72 16.33 7.05 -7.41
CA ASP A 72 17.64 7.65 -7.13
C ASP A 72 17.50 9.09 -6.57
N ASN A 73 16.44 9.81 -6.93
CA ASN A 73 16.14 11.13 -6.38
C ASN A 73 15.75 11.10 -4.90
N TYR A 74 15.50 9.90 -4.36
CA TYR A 74 14.95 9.65 -3.03
C TYR A 74 15.83 8.74 -2.16
N MET A 75 17.11 8.52 -2.52
CA MET A 75 18.02 7.62 -1.79
C MET A 75 18.10 7.86 -0.27
N GLY A 76 17.90 9.10 0.19
CA GLY A 76 17.87 9.44 1.62
C GLY A 76 16.60 9.02 2.37
N PHE A 77 15.63 8.42 1.67
CA PHE A 77 14.30 8.07 2.16
C PHE A 77 13.92 6.61 1.86
N SER A 78 14.92 5.74 1.62
CA SER A 78 14.70 4.31 1.36
C SER A 78 13.80 3.63 2.40
N ASP A 79 13.85 4.08 3.66
CA ASP A 79 13.04 3.54 4.76
C ASP A 79 11.51 3.68 4.55
N PHE A 80 11.07 4.53 3.61
CA PHE A 80 9.66 4.76 3.29
C PHE A 80 9.24 4.18 1.93
N ILE A 81 10.20 3.67 1.16
CA ILE A 81 9.97 3.15 -0.19
C ILE A 81 9.94 1.61 -0.09
N PRO A 82 8.88 0.93 -0.56
CA PRO A 82 8.84 -0.53 -0.57
C PRO A 82 9.95 -1.12 -1.45
N ASP A 83 10.59 -2.20 -0.99
CA ASP A 83 11.77 -2.79 -1.63
C ASP A 83 11.53 -3.25 -3.08
N GLU A 84 10.29 -3.65 -3.38
CA GLU A 84 9.87 -4.11 -4.71
C GLU A 84 9.60 -2.99 -5.72
N MET A 85 9.64 -1.72 -5.29
CA MET A 85 9.33 -0.57 -6.15
C MET A 85 10.59 -0.03 -6.84
N ASN A 86 10.43 0.47 -8.06
CA ASN A 86 11.52 0.97 -8.89
C ASN A 86 11.42 2.46 -9.20
N VAL A 87 10.20 3.01 -9.19
CA VAL A 87 9.94 4.42 -9.51
C VAL A 87 8.89 4.99 -8.56
N ALA A 88 8.96 6.30 -8.33
CA ALA A 88 7.92 7.04 -7.62
C ALA A 88 7.01 7.74 -8.63
N TYR A 89 5.70 7.64 -8.44
CA TYR A 89 4.74 8.44 -9.20
C TYR A 89 4.44 9.73 -8.44
N GLY A 90 3.95 9.61 -7.21
CA GLY A 90 3.67 10.78 -6.40
C GLY A 90 2.73 10.54 -5.24
N TYR A 91 2.55 11.59 -4.46
CA TYR A 91 1.65 11.66 -3.33
C TYR A 91 0.25 12.04 -3.79
N VAL A 92 -0.76 11.29 -3.34
CA VAL A 92 -2.17 11.54 -3.68
C VAL A 92 -2.83 12.17 -2.48
N ASN A 93 -3.44 13.35 -2.63
CA ASN A 93 -4.04 14.10 -1.52
C ASN A 93 -4.92 13.22 -0.59
N THR A 94 -4.75 13.40 0.72
CA THR A 94 -5.01 12.37 1.74
C THR A 94 -6.01 12.82 2.81
N LYS A 95 -6.35 11.91 3.74
CA LYS A 95 -7.15 12.21 4.94
C LYS A 95 -6.19 12.47 6.11
N GLU A 96 -6.67 13.08 7.18
CA GLU A 96 -5.88 13.28 8.40
C GLU A 96 -5.32 11.98 9.01
N THR A 97 -5.94 10.83 8.73
CA THR A 97 -5.61 9.56 9.39
C THR A 97 -4.58 8.70 8.64
N TYR A 98 -4.39 8.91 7.34
CA TYR A 98 -3.42 8.16 6.55
C TYR A 98 -2.96 8.97 5.35
N ASP A 99 -1.74 8.73 4.91
CA ASP A 99 -1.19 9.26 3.67
C ASP A 99 -1.26 8.23 2.54
N LEU A 100 -1.37 8.66 1.27
CA LEU A 100 -1.40 7.79 0.10
C LEU A 100 -0.29 8.18 -0.88
N ILE A 101 0.51 7.20 -1.28
CA ILE A 101 1.62 7.38 -2.23
C ILE A 101 1.55 6.28 -3.28
N ILE A 102 1.73 6.65 -4.54
CA ILE A 102 1.78 5.73 -5.67
C ILE A 102 3.24 5.51 -6.08
N PHE A 103 3.60 4.24 -6.23
CA PHE A 103 4.87 3.76 -6.75
C PHE A 103 4.66 2.85 -7.96
N GLY A 104 5.74 2.63 -8.70
CA GLY A 104 5.76 1.72 -9.85
C GLY A 104 6.80 0.62 -9.71
N ALA A 105 6.40 -0.61 -10.00
CA ALA A 105 7.32 -1.74 -10.23
C ALA A 105 7.54 -1.92 -11.73
N ILE A 106 8.79 -2.07 -12.16
CA ILE A 106 9.13 -2.24 -13.58
C ILE A 106 8.92 -3.69 -14.00
N GLY A 107 8.15 -3.89 -15.07
CA GLY A 107 8.03 -5.14 -15.82
C GLY A 107 8.07 -4.86 -17.33
N ASP A 108 7.14 -5.46 -18.08
CA ASP A 108 6.81 -5.08 -19.46
C ASP A 108 6.16 -3.70 -19.56
N ASP A 109 5.53 -3.24 -18.47
CA ASP A 109 5.08 -1.87 -18.23
C ASP A 109 5.50 -1.43 -16.82
N ILE A 110 5.18 -0.19 -16.42
CA ILE A 110 5.38 0.30 -15.04
C ILE A 110 4.11 0.03 -14.24
N TYR A 111 4.14 -1.02 -13.42
CA TYR A 111 3.02 -1.54 -12.66
C TYR A 111 2.67 -0.67 -11.44
N PRO A 112 1.48 -0.03 -11.40
CA PRO A 112 1.09 0.92 -10.37
C PRO A 112 0.65 0.24 -9.07
N TYR A 113 1.29 0.60 -7.96
CA TYR A 113 0.85 0.24 -6.62
C TYR A 113 0.59 1.51 -5.81
N ILE A 114 -0.53 1.54 -5.09
CA ILE A 114 -0.81 2.57 -4.09
C ILE A 114 -0.57 2.00 -2.70
N TYR A 115 0.17 2.75 -1.89
CA TYR A 115 0.47 2.41 -0.51
C TYR A 115 -0.18 3.45 0.40
N SER A 116 -0.73 2.97 1.52
CA SER A 116 -1.19 3.82 2.60
C SER A 116 -0.17 3.86 3.72
N TYR A 117 -0.01 5.01 4.36
CA TYR A 117 0.97 5.24 5.42
C TYR A 117 0.31 5.87 6.64
N ASP A 118 0.83 5.56 7.83
CA ASP A 118 0.51 6.34 9.02
C ASP A 118 1.30 7.66 9.05
N CYS A 119 1.02 8.49 10.06
CA CYS A 119 1.69 9.78 10.24
C CYS A 119 3.21 9.68 10.48
N ASN A 120 3.73 8.49 10.81
CA ASN A 120 5.14 8.23 11.06
C ASN A 120 5.84 7.60 9.83
N GLY A 121 5.13 7.44 8.71
CA GLY A 121 5.66 6.80 7.51
C GLY A 121 5.76 5.28 7.61
N ASN A 122 5.03 4.63 8.49
CA ASN A 122 4.87 3.18 8.44
C ASN A 122 3.82 2.82 7.39
N ILE A 123 4.14 1.84 6.53
CA ILE A 123 3.17 1.29 5.58
C ILE A 123 2.03 0.62 6.36
N LEU A 124 0.82 1.08 6.12
CA LEU A 124 -0.40 0.48 6.66
C LEU A 124 -0.87 -0.63 5.73
N ASP A 125 -0.98 -0.39 4.44
CA ASP A 125 -1.48 -1.35 3.45
C ASP A 125 -0.99 -1.02 2.05
N SER A 126 -1.18 -1.95 1.11
CA SER A 126 -0.89 -1.71 -0.30
C SER A 126 -1.97 -2.29 -1.21
N PHE A 127 -2.10 -1.72 -2.40
CA PHE A 127 -3.08 -2.17 -3.38
C PHE A 127 -2.55 -1.99 -4.80
N PHE A 128 -2.68 -3.06 -5.59
CA PHE A 128 -2.32 -3.06 -6.99
C PHE A 128 -3.42 -2.39 -7.82
N LEU A 129 -3.08 -1.34 -8.58
CA LEU A 129 -4.06 -0.51 -9.30
C LEU A 129 -4.42 -1.06 -10.69
N ILE A 130 -4.21 -2.36 -10.93
CA ILE A 130 -4.58 -3.04 -12.16
C ILE A 130 -5.26 -4.36 -11.76
N ILE A 131 -6.38 -4.71 -12.41
CA ILE A 131 -7.01 -6.03 -12.19
C ILE A 131 -6.32 -7.07 -13.08
N SER A 132 -6.08 -6.73 -14.35
CA SER A 132 -5.42 -7.58 -15.34
C SER A 132 -4.44 -6.76 -16.19
N PRO A 133 -3.23 -7.28 -16.45
CA PRO A 133 -2.22 -6.56 -17.22
C PRO A 133 -2.66 -6.33 -18.67
N CYS A 134 -2.20 -5.23 -19.26
CA CYS A 134 -2.50 -4.89 -20.65
C CYS A 134 -1.59 -5.56 -21.68
N GLY A 135 -0.49 -6.20 -21.26
CA GLY A 135 0.49 -6.86 -22.13
C GLY A 135 0.01 -8.10 -22.90
N GLY A 136 -1.29 -8.42 -22.88
CA GLY A 136 -1.87 -9.64 -23.46
C GLY A 136 -2.70 -9.44 -24.73
N ALA A 137 -2.52 -8.33 -25.45
CA ALA A 137 -3.22 -8.13 -26.72
C ALA A 137 -2.77 -9.16 -27.76
N ASP A 138 -3.71 -9.85 -28.39
CA ASP A 138 -3.45 -10.87 -29.40
C ASP A 138 -4.45 -10.79 -30.57
N GLU A 139 -4.43 -11.79 -31.44
CA GLU A 139 -5.29 -11.86 -32.64
C GLU A 139 -6.77 -12.08 -32.33
N TYR A 140 -7.13 -12.34 -31.06
CA TYR A 140 -8.50 -12.60 -30.61
C TYR A 140 -8.99 -11.59 -29.57
N SER A 141 -8.09 -10.86 -28.91
CA SER A 141 -8.46 -10.05 -27.75
C SER A 141 -7.60 -8.80 -27.56
N ILE A 142 -8.24 -7.74 -27.05
CA ILE A 142 -7.58 -6.49 -26.68
C ILE A 142 -7.93 -6.18 -25.21
N PRO A 143 -6.99 -6.38 -24.26
CA PRO A 143 -7.17 -5.99 -22.87
C PRO A 143 -6.93 -4.49 -22.67
N ASN A 144 -7.67 -3.89 -21.74
CA ASN A 144 -7.43 -2.55 -21.22
C ASN A 144 -7.70 -2.55 -19.71
N SER A 145 -6.93 -1.77 -18.96
CA SER A 145 -7.13 -1.60 -17.52
C SER A 145 -7.02 -0.12 -17.16
N TYR A 146 -7.96 0.37 -16.36
CA TYR A 146 -7.99 1.73 -15.87
C TYR A 146 -8.16 1.76 -14.35
N ALA A 147 -7.37 2.59 -13.68
CA ALA A 147 -7.64 2.99 -12.30
C ALA A 147 -8.06 4.46 -12.25
N PHE A 148 -9.15 4.73 -11.54
CA PHE A 148 -9.64 6.07 -11.25
C PHE A 148 -9.61 6.32 -9.76
N ILE A 149 -8.80 7.26 -9.31
CA ILE A 149 -8.77 7.72 -7.92
C ILE A 149 -9.54 9.02 -7.88
N LYS A 150 -10.78 9.00 -7.40
CA LYS A 150 -11.74 10.12 -7.59
C LYS A 150 -11.73 11.10 -6.45
N ASN A 151 -11.89 10.60 -5.23
CA ASN A 151 -11.87 11.34 -3.98
C ASN A 151 -10.91 10.63 -3.03
N VAL A 152 -10.57 11.26 -1.91
CA VAL A 152 -9.66 10.67 -0.92
C VAL A 152 -10.16 9.29 -0.49
N GLY A 153 -9.36 8.27 -0.82
CA GLY A 153 -9.64 6.88 -0.49
C GLY A 153 -10.73 6.21 -1.34
N GLU A 154 -11.23 6.80 -2.42
CA GLU A 154 -12.20 6.16 -3.33
C GLU A 154 -11.53 5.83 -4.68
N ILE A 155 -11.40 4.53 -4.95
CA ILE A 155 -10.72 4.01 -6.14
C ILE A 155 -11.70 3.14 -6.94
N THR A 156 -11.79 3.36 -8.24
CA THR A 156 -12.51 2.50 -9.17
C THR A 156 -11.53 1.89 -10.15
N LEU A 157 -11.43 0.57 -10.18
CA LEU A 157 -10.72 -0.15 -11.22
C LEU A 157 -11.73 -0.60 -12.28
N ILE A 158 -11.38 -0.42 -13.55
CA ILE A 158 -12.16 -0.86 -14.70
C ILE A 158 -11.24 -1.60 -15.64
N ASP A 159 -11.48 -2.89 -15.79
CA ASP A 159 -10.84 -3.71 -16.79
C ASP A 159 -11.82 -4.02 -17.91
N SER A 160 -11.33 -4.04 -19.14
CA SER A 160 -12.06 -4.56 -20.28
C SER A 160 -11.21 -5.50 -21.11
N THR A 161 -11.84 -6.55 -21.63
CA THR A 161 -11.26 -7.43 -22.64
C THR A 161 -12.23 -7.47 -23.81
N SER A 162 -11.85 -6.86 -24.91
CA SER A 162 -12.62 -6.88 -26.15
C SER A 162 -12.19 -8.08 -26.98
N SER A 163 -13.12 -9.00 -27.24
CA SER A 163 -12.95 -10.06 -28.23
C SER A 163 -13.11 -9.47 -29.63
N ILE A 164 -12.16 -9.75 -30.50
CA ILE A 164 -12.12 -9.20 -31.86
C ILE A 164 -12.19 -10.30 -32.91
N LYS A 165 -12.67 -9.93 -34.09
CA LYS A 165 -12.66 -10.77 -35.29
C LYS A 165 -12.08 -9.97 -36.44
N TYR A 166 -11.07 -10.51 -37.10
CA TYR A 166 -10.48 -9.88 -38.29
C TYR A 166 -11.34 -10.13 -39.54
N THR A 167 -11.61 -9.05 -40.27
CA THR A 167 -12.32 -9.03 -41.56
C THR A 167 -11.61 -8.03 -42.48
N ASN A 168 -11.11 -8.50 -43.63
CA ASN A 168 -10.52 -7.67 -44.69
C ASN A 168 -9.52 -6.59 -44.20
N ASN A 169 -8.52 -6.99 -43.42
CA ASN A 169 -7.48 -6.12 -42.83
C ASN A 169 -7.97 -5.10 -41.78
N THR A 170 -9.23 -5.20 -41.36
CA THR A 170 -9.78 -4.50 -40.20
C THR A 170 -10.20 -5.52 -39.14
N TYR A 171 -10.49 -5.06 -37.93
CA TYR A 171 -11.10 -5.90 -36.92
C TYR A 171 -12.42 -5.29 -36.46
N GLU A 172 -13.36 -6.16 -36.12
CA GLU A 172 -14.62 -5.81 -35.48
C GLU A 172 -14.58 -6.31 -34.03
N ILE A 173 -15.10 -5.50 -33.10
CA ILE A 173 -15.30 -5.94 -31.72
C ILE A 173 -16.58 -6.79 -31.70
N VAL A 174 -16.44 -8.06 -31.33
CA VAL A 174 -17.56 -9.01 -31.23
C VAL A 174 -18.27 -8.84 -29.89
N SER A 175 -17.49 -8.73 -28.82
CA SER A 175 -17.96 -8.58 -27.46
C SER A 175 -16.89 -7.94 -26.59
N THR A 176 -17.30 -7.26 -25.53
CA THR A 176 -16.39 -6.74 -24.51
C THR A 176 -16.84 -7.23 -23.14
N MET A 177 -15.97 -7.96 -22.46
CA MET A 177 -16.11 -8.22 -21.03
C MET A 177 -15.59 -7.02 -20.27
N ILE A 178 -16.36 -6.50 -19.32
CA ILE A 178 -16.00 -5.37 -18.47
C ILE A 178 -16.11 -5.81 -17.02
N THR A 179 -15.02 -5.65 -16.27
CA THR A 179 -14.98 -5.83 -14.81
C THR A 179 -14.77 -4.49 -14.14
N THR A 180 -15.70 -4.10 -13.28
CA THR A 180 -15.59 -2.89 -12.47
C THR A 180 -15.43 -3.28 -11.01
N VAL A 181 -14.37 -2.85 -10.36
CA VAL A 181 -14.13 -3.04 -8.92
C VAL A 181 -14.08 -1.68 -8.24
N SER A 182 -14.89 -1.50 -7.21
CA SER A 182 -14.89 -0.31 -6.36
C SER A 182 -14.19 -0.62 -5.06
N ILE A 183 -13.14 0.14 -4.76
CA ILE A 183 -12.32 0.03 -3.56
C ILE A 183 -12.49 1.30 -2.73
N LYS A 184 -12.50 1.14 -1.41
CA LYS A 184 -12.44 2.24 -0.46
C LYS A 184 -11.32 2.01 0.56
N VAL A 185 -10.59 3.07 0.89
CA VAL A 185 -9.63 3.08 2.00
C VAL A 185 -10.37 3.41 3.28
N ASP A 186 -10.36 2.50 4.24
CA ASP A 186 -10.98 2.70 5.55
C ASP A 186 -10.15 3.67 6.43
N ASP A 187 -10.70 4.06 7.58
CA ASP A 187 -10.04 5.07 8.43
C ASP A 187 -8.74 4.57 9.07
N ASN A 188 -8.45 3.27 9.02
CA ASN A 188 -7.17 2.67 9.42
C ASN A 188 -6.20 2.50 8.23
N GLY A 189 -6.49 3.14 7.09
CA GLY A 189 -5.67 3.08 5.89
C GLY A 189 -5.75 1.75 5.13
N LYS A 190 -6.70 0.85 5.43
CA LYS A 190 -6.78 -0.45 4.73
C LYS A 190 -7.64 -0.37 3.48
N PHE A 191 -7.20 -0.99 2.39
CA PHE A 191 -7.96 -1.06 1.14
C PHE A 191 -9.03 -2.14 1.22
N ARG A 192 -10.29 -1.77 0.93
CA ARG A 192 -11.45 -2.67 1.02
C ARG A 192 -12.21 -2.68 -0.29
N GLU A 193 -12.44 -3.87 -0.85
CA GLU A 193 -13.40 -4.03 -1.93
C GLU A 193 -14.81 -3.81 -1.40
N ILE A 194 -15.52 -2.88 -2.05
CA ILE A 194 -16.90 -2.51 -1.72
C ILE A 194 -17.87 -3.19 -2.68
N LYS A 195 -17.49 -3.27 -3.95
CA LYS A 195 -18.33 -3.83 -5.01
C LYS A 195 -17.47 -4.33 -6.15
N LYS A 196 -17.87 -5.47 -6.71
CA LYS A 196 -17.40 -5.98 -7.99
C LYS A 196 -18.57 -6.26 -8.91
N GLU A 197 -18.45 -5.85 -10.16
CA GLU A 197 -19.46 -6.03 -11.20
C GLU A 197 -18.78 -6.49 -12.47
N ILE A 198 -19.34 -7.54 -13.10
CA ILE A 198 -18.84 -8.07 -14.36
C ILE A 198 -19.99 -8.01 -15.36
N LYS A 199 -19.74 -7.47 -16.53
CA LYS A 199 -20.71 -7.31 -17.62
C LYS A 199 -20.11 -7.77 -18.93
N GLU A 200 -20.91 -8.45 -19.73
CA GLU A 200 -20.63 -8.69 -21.14
C GLU A 200 -21.45 -7.71 -21.98
N VAL A 201 -20.79 -6.95 -22.84
CA VAL A 201 -21.45 -6.10 -23.83
C VAL A 201 -21.21 -6.73 -25.19
N LYS A 202 -22.27 -7.19 -25.84
CA LYS A 202 -22.20 -7.73 -27.20
C LYS A 202 -22.37 -6.61 -28.22
N SER A 203 -21.63 -6.66 -29.32
CA SER A 203 -21.88 -5.76 -30.44
C SER A 203 -23.26 -6.08 -31.03
N LEU A 204 -24.11 -5.07 -31.14
CA LEU A 204 -25.35 -5.14 -31.88
C LEU A 204 -25.00 -4.96 -33.36
N ASN A 205 -24.63 -6.05 -34.02
CA ASN A 205 -24.52 -6.07 -35.48
C ASN A 205 -25.91 -6.12 -36.12
#